data_AF-A0A817N7Q8-F1
#
_entry.id   AF-A0A817N7Q8-F1
#
_cell.length_a   1.000
_cell.length_b   1.000
_cell.length_c   1.000
_cell.angle_alpha   90.00
_cell.angle_beta   90.00
_cell.angle_gamma   90.00
#
_symmetry.space_group_name_H-M   'P 1'
#
loop_
_entity.id
_entity.type
_entity.pdbx_description
1 polymer ?
#
loop_
_entity_poly.entity_id
_entity_poly.type
_entity_poly.pdbx_seq_one_letter_code
_entity_poly.pdbx_strand_id
1 'polypeptide(L)'
;MIEENAFDQVFRAYVKKELMEETFSNEERQRVLIVFSRRTFEKETIAETLKSIDVWISMLKRLMIRVLNTNVSLDVPLQLYLERTDLWSDLVSDDDLKTFEVDDDILLQHTYVILRGLEKKKLMNNKSPQQQKVSEIQSTEGRQHKVPTWFNTTARPTTTQK
;
A
#
# COMPACT_ATOMS: atom_id res chain seq x y z
N MET A 1 -2.08 11.48 -16.82
CA MET A 1 -1.00 12.50 -16.82
C MET A 1 0.24 11.89 -17.51
N ILE A 2 1.11 12.64 -18.20
CA ILE A 2 2.26 12.06 -18.97
C ILE A 2 3.15 11.17 -18.07
N GLU A 3 3.26 11.50 -16.79
CA GLU A 3 3.98 10.73 -15.77
C GLU A 3 3.37 9.36 -15.47
N GLU A 4 2.04 9.21 -15.52
CA GLU A 4 1.38 7.90 -15.35
C GLU A 4 1.66 6.97 -16.53
N ASN A 5 1.73 7.52 -17.75
CA ASN A 5 1.99 6.75 -18.96
C ASN A 5 3.49 6.33 -19.04
N ALA A 6 4.40 7.19 -18.56
CA ALA A 6 5.81 6.88 -18.40
C ALA A 6 6.05 5.84 -17.29
N PHE A 7 5.32 5.95 -16.18
CA PHE A 7 5.33 4.95 -15.12
C PHE A 7 4.91 3.58 -15.67
N ASP A 8 3.79 3.48 -16.37
CA ASP A 8 3.32 2.21 -16.95
C ASP A 8 4.30 1.59 -17.96
N GLN A 9 5.01 2.40 -18.75
CA GLN A 9 6.03 1.91 -19.69
C GLN A 9 7.30 1.41 -18.99
N VAL A 10 7.85 2.19 -18.05
CA VAL A 10 9.04 1.80 -17.26
C VAL A 10 8.72 0.59 -16.39
N PHE A 11 7.54 0.58 -15.78
CA PHE A 11 7.02 -0.52 -14.99
C PHE A 11 6.91 -1.82 -15.81
N ARG A 12 6.35 -1.76 -17.02
CA ARG A 12 6.24 -2.93 -17.91
C ARG A 12 7.58 -3.40 -18.48
N ALA A 13 8.57 -2.52 -18.63
CA ALA A 13 9.85 -2.85 -19.26
C ALA A 13 10.88 -3.41 -18.26
N TYR A 14 10.91 -2.92 -17.02
CA TYR A 14 12.01 -3.22 -16.08
C TYR A 14 11.58 -4.03 -14.84
N VAL A 15 10.34 -3.87 -14.38
CA VAL A 15 9.87 -4.46 -13.11
C VAL A 15 9.37 -5.92 -13.29
N LYS A 16 9.16 -6.35 -14.54
CA LYS A 16 8.42 -7.57 -14.90
C LYS A 16 9.05 -8.93 -14.56
N LYS A 17 10.31 -9.02 -14.12
CA LYS A 17 10.88 -10.35 -13.83
C LYS A 17 11.01 -10.70 -12.36
N GLU A 18 11.36 -9.75 -11.48
CA GLU A 18 11.62 -10.07 -10.07
C GLU A 18 10.50 -9.61 -9.13
N LEU A 19 9.75 -8.55 -9.48
CA LEU A 19 8.87 -7.85 -8.54
C LEU A 19 7.37 -8.02 -8.81
N MET A 20 6.98 -9.01 -9.62
CA MET A 20 5.56 -9.22 -9.90
C MET A 20 4.80 -9.70 -8.65
N GLU A 21 3.49 -9.43 -8.62
CA GLU A 21 2.58 -9.92 -7.57
C GLU A 21 2.61 -11.46 -7.41
N GLU A 22 3.09 -12.19 -8.42
CA GLU A 22 3.26 -13.65 -8.42
C GLU A 22 4.51 -14.12 -7.63
N THR A 23 5.48 -13.24 -7.38
CA THR A 23 6.68 -13.57 -6.60
C THR A 23 6.37 -13.72 -5.11
N PHE A 24 5.36 -12.99 -4.62
CA PHE A 24 5.02 -12.95 -3.19
C PHE A 24 3.74 -13.73 -2.90
N SER A 25 3.74 -14.49 -1.79
CA SER A 25 2.51 -15.14 -1.32
C SER A 25 1.45 -14.10 -0.95
N ASN A 26 0.18 -14.50 -0.90
CA ASN A 26 -0.88 -13.58 -0.48
C ASN A 26 -0.66 -13.14 0.97
N GLU A 27 -0.20 -14.06 1.82
CA GLU A 27 0.09 -13.84 3.22
C GLU A 27 1.19 -12.79 3.40
N GLU A 28 2.26 -12.90 2.62
CA GLU A 28 3.35 -11.92 2.60
C GLU A 28 2.88 -10.54 2.15
N ARG A 29 2.09 -10.49 1.07
CA ARG A 29 1.52 -9.23 0.59
C ARG A 29 0.66 -8.55 1.65
N GLN A 30 -0.20 -9.31 2.34
CA GLN A 30 -1.00 -8.76 3.43
C GLN A 30 -0.14 -8.31 4.60
N ARG A 31 0.86 -9.10 5.00
CA ARG A 31 1.79 -8.75 6.08
C ARG A 31 2.47 -7.41 5.79
N VAL A 32 3.08 -7.26 4.62
CA VAL A 32 3.76 -6.04 4.19
C VAL A 32 2.83 -4.83 4.26
N LEU A 33 1.61 -4.95 3.72
CA LEU A 33 0.65 -3.84 3.70
C LEU A 33 0.18 -3.44 5.11
N ILE A 34 -0.03 -4.41 6.00
CA ILE A 34 -0.42 -4.17 7.39
C ILE A 34 0.70 -3.47 8.14
N VAL A 35 1.92 -4.02 8.07
CA VAL A 35 3.09 -3.44 8.76
C VAL A 35 3.35 -2.02 8.25
N PHE A 36 3.36 -1.83 6.92
CA PHE A 36 3.54 -0.52 6.33
C PHE A 36 2.46 0.47 6.77
N SER A 37 1.17 0.08 6.75
CA SER A 37 0.08 0.96 7.17
C SER A 37 0.18 1.35 8.65
N ARG A 38 0.52 0.40 9.51
CA ARG A 38 0.70 0.62 10.94
C ARG A 38 1.84 1.59 11.25
N ARG A 39 2.94 1.47 10.52
CA ARG A 39 4.14 2.31 10.67
C ARG A 39 4.01 3.69 10.03
N THR A 40 3.03 3.86 9.14
CA THR A 40 2.78 5.11 8.44
C THR A 40 1.47 5.73 8.91
N PHE A 41 0.35 5.45 8.24
CA PHE A 41 -0.93 6.12 8.42
C PHE A 41 -1.54 5.99 9.83
N GLU A 42 -1.31 4.87 10.51
CA GLU A 42 -1.90 4.59 11.83
C GLU A 42 -1.00 5.01 12.99
N LYS A 43 0.23 5.46 12.72
CA LYS A 43 1.17 5.92 13.74
C LYS A 43 0.75 7.31 14.22
N GLU A 44 0.42 7.44 15.50
CA GLU A 44 -0.06 8.71 16.08
C GLU A 44 0.94 9.86 15.93
N THR A 45 2.24 9.56 15.99
CA THR A 45 3.31 10.56 15.94
C THR A 45 3.76 10.92 14.52
N ILE A 46 3.12 10.38 13.48
CA ILE A 46 3.50 10.69 12.11
C ILE A 46 3.11 12.12 11.73
N ALA A 47 3.97 12.78 10.97
CA ALA A 47 3.68 14.08 10.38
C ALA A 47 2.40 14.04 9.55
N GLU A 48 1.61 15.12 9.62
CA GLU A 48 0.31 15.20 8.95
C GLU A 48 0.45 15.10 7.43
N THR A 49 1.53 15.66 6.87
CA THR A 49 1.87 15.57 5.43
C THR A 49 1.99 14.12 4.97
N LEU A 50 2.52 13.24 5.83
CA LEU A 50 2.73 11.83 5.55
C LEU A 50 1.49 10.96 5.82
N LYS A 51 0.37 11.52 6.32
CA LYS A 51 -0.91 10.80 6.37
C LYS A 51 -1.60 10.74 5.01
N SER A 52 -1.16 11.54 4.05
CA SER A 52 -1.71 11.55 2.70
C SER A 52 -1.26 10.33 1.89
N ILE A 53 -2.23 9.52 1.44
CA ILE A 53 -1.97 8.38 0.54
C ILE A 53 -1.31 8.86 -0.78
N ASP A 54 -1.69 10.03 -1.27
CA ASP A 54 -1.15 10.58 -2.52
C ASP A 54 0.35 10.90 -2.44
N VAL A 55 0.81 11.37 -1.28
CA VAL A 55 2.23 11.65 -1.03
C VAL A 55 3.04 10.36 -1.14
N TRP A 56 2.57 9.28 -0.50
CA TRP A 56 3.22 7.97 -0.59
C TRP A 56 3.19 7.36 -1.99
N ILE A 57 2.04 7.42 -2.69
CA ILE A 57 1.95 6.93 -4.07
C ILE A 57 2.94 7.69 -4.97
N SER A 58 3.02 9.01 -4.85
CA SER A 58 3.94 9.83 -5.64
C SER A 58 5.39 9.45 -5.37
N MET A 59 5.78 9.36 -4.11
CA MET A 59 7.15 9.00 -3.72
C MET A 59 7.50 7.58 -4.19
N LEU A 60 6.64 6.58 -3.96
CA LEU A 60 6.91 5.20 -4.39
C LEU A 60 7.05 5.10 -5.91
N LYS A 61 6.24 5.83 -6.69
CA LYS A 61 6.42 5.89 -8.16
C LYS A 61 7.77 6.49 -8.54
N ARG A 62 8.20 7.58 -7.89
CA ARG A 62 9.53 8.19 -8.11
C ARG A 62 10.66 7.23 -7.74
N LEU A 63 10.54 6.53 -6.63
CA LEU A 63 11.48 5.49 -6.19
C LEU A 63 11.62 4.40 -7.26
N MET A 64 10.50 3.88 -7.76
CA MET A 64 10.51 2.85 -8.80
C MET A 64 11.19 3.33 -10.10
N ILE A 65 10.93 4.56 -10.53
CA ILE A 65 11.53 5.10 -11.75
C ILE A 65 13.03 5.37 -11.59
N ARG A 66 13.44 5.94 -10.45
CA ARG A 66 14.81 6.44 -10.25
C ARG A 66 15.78 5.40 -9.72
N VAL A 67 15.31 4.46 -8.91
CA VAL A 67 16.16 3.49 -8.20
C VAL A 67 16.05 2.12 -8.82
N LEU A 68 14.84 1.62 -9.08
CA LEU A 68 14.67 0.25 -9.61
C LEU A 68 15.07 0.12 -11.09
N ASN A 69 15.30 1.24 -11.79
CA ASN A 69 15.86 1.25 -13.13
C ASN A 69 17.41 1.13 -13.13
N THR A 70 18.03 1.10 -11.96
CA THR A 70 19.48 0.90 -11.80
C THR A 70 19.75 -0.49 -11.24
N ASN A 71 20.88 -1.12 -11.57
CA ASN A 71 21.28 -2.47 -11.11
C ASN A 71 21.55 -2.50 -9.59
N VAL A 72 20.49 -2.30 -8.81
CA VAL A 72 20.50 -2.20 -7.36
C VAL A 72 19.94 -3.50 -6.79
N SER A 73 20.55 -3.99 -5.71
CA SER A 73 20.00 -5.15 -4.98
C SER A 73 18.62 -4.80 -4.41
N LEU A 74 17.65 -5.69 -4.60
CA LEU A 74 16.28 -5.51 -4.13
C LEU A 74 16.05 -6.06 -2.71
N ASP A 75 17.03 -6.78 -2.17
CA ASP A 75 17.03 -7.39 -0.83
C ASP A 75 17.59 -6.45 0.25
N VAL A 76 17.40 -5.14 0.06
CA VAL A 76 17.85 -4.10 0.97
C VAL A 76 16.65 -3.43 1.65
N PRO A 77 16.75 -2.96 2.90
CA PRO A 77 15.64 -2.29 3.57
C PRO A 77 15.12 -1.09 2.78
N LEU A 78 13.80 -0.99 2.67
CA LEU A 78 13.14 0.11 1.96
C LEU A 78 13.44 1.45 2.63
N GLN A 79 13.55 1.48 3.96
CA GLN A 79 13.82 2.67 4.79
C GLN A 79 14.99 3.50 4.26
N LEU A 80 16.08 2.86 3.81
CA LEU A 80 17.27 3.53 3.27
C LEU A 80 16.95 4.46 2.08
N TYR A 81 15.90 4.15 1.33
CA TYR A 81 15.45 4.97 0.22
C TYR A 81 14.39 5.97 0.62
N LEU A 82 13.58 5.67 1.64
CA LEU A 82 12.57 6.59 2.15
C LEU A 82 13.21 7.82 2.80
N GLU A 83 14.44 7.73 3.28
CA GLU A 83 15.19 8.87 3.84
C GLU A 83 15.75 9.83 2.77
N ARG A 84 15.67 9.46 1.49
CA ARG A 84 16.15 10.31 0.40
C ARG A 84 15.18 11.45 0.10
N THR A 85 15.54 12.65 0.51
CA THR A 85 14.75 13.88 0.32
C THR A 85 14.40 14.15 -1.15
N ASP A 86 15.26 13.77 -2.10
CA ASP A 86 15.04 13.98 -3.54
C ASP A 86 13.84 13.21 -4.14
N LEU A 87 13.35 12.20 -3.41
CA LEU A 87 12.22 11.37 -3.82
C LEU A 87 10.86 11.93 -3.37
N TRP A 88 10.86 12.88 -2.43
CA TRP A 88 9.64 13.43 -1.87
C TRP A 88 9.17 14.68 -2.64
N SER A 89 7.91 15.05 -2.43
CA SER A 89 7.41 16.34 -2.91
C SER A 89 7.92 17.47 -2.02
N ASP A 90 7.95 18.69 -2.54
CA ASP A 90 8.37 19.90 -1.80
C ASP A 90 7.47 20.21 -0.58
N LEU A 91 6.36 19.48 -0.43
CA LEU A 91 5.45 19.58 0.72
C LEU A 91 5.93 18.78 1.94
N VAL A 92 6.86 17.84 1.76
CA VAL A 92 7.38 17.00 2.84
C VAL A 92 8.73 17.54 3.27
N SER A 93 8.85 17.90 4.54
CA SER A 93 10.09 18.41 5.12
C SER A 93 10.97 17.29 5.66
N ASP A 94 12.27 17.56 5.82
CA ASP A 94 13.20 16.62 6.47
C ASP A 94 12.76 16.25 7.89
N ASP A 95 12.11 17.17 8.61
CA ASP A 95 11.55 16.90 9.94
C ASP A 95 10.34 15.97 9.88
N ASP A 96 9.52 16.06 8.83
CA ASP A 96 8.44 15.10 8.60
C ASP A 96 9.01 13.70 8.41
N LEU A 97 10.13 13.57 7.69
CA LEU A 97 10.74 12.27 7.43
C LEU A 97 11.21 11.56 8.71
N LYS A 98 11.60 12.33 9.75
CA LYS A 98 11.99 11.77 11.06
C LYS A 98 10.83 11.15 11.83
N THR A 99 9.58 11.39 11.40
CA THR A 99 8.39 10.91 12.11
C THR A 99 7.97 9.49 11.73
N PHE A 100 8.46 8.95 10.60
CA PHE A 100 8.15 7.60 10.17
C PHE A 100 9.38 6.68 10.27
N GLU A 101 9.12 5.39 10.42
CA GLU A 101 10.15 4.35 10.45
C GLU A 101 9.49 3.07 9.96
N VAL A 102 10.00 2.51 8.88
CA VAL A 102 9.52 1.25 8.29
C VAL A 102 10.41 0.11 8.76
N ASP A 103 9.81 -1.03 9.10
CA ASP A 103 10.54 -2.21 9.59
C ASP A 103 11.56 -2.71 8.54
N ASP A 104 12.74 -3.15 8.98
CA ASP A 104 13.85 -3.59 8.11
C ASP A 104 13.50 -4.82 7.24
N ASP A 105 12.47 -5.58 7.63
CA ASP A 105 11.96 -6.71 6.86
C ASP A 105 11.13 -6.27 5.64
N ILE A 106 10.75 -5.00 5.57
CA ILE A 106 10.19 -4.39 4.38
C ILE A 106 11.34 -3.94 3.48
N LEU A 107 11.73 -4.85 2.62
CA LEU A 107 12.75 -4.66 1.60
C LEU A 107 12.28 -3.84 0.39
N LEU A 108 13.23 -3.34 -0.39
CA LEU A 108 13.02 -2.56 -1.61
C LEU A 108 12.14 -3.30 -2.63
N GLN A 109 12.25 -4.63 -2.70
CA GLN A 109 11.36 -5.45 -3.53
C GLN A 109 9.87 -5.33 -3.20
N HIS A 110 9.53 -5.01 -1.95
CA HIS A 110 8.13 -4.85 -1.54
C HIS A 110 7.50 -3.54 -2.00
N THR A 111 8.27 -2.61 -2.57
CA THR A 111 7.80 -1.32 -3.08
C THR A 111 6.58 -1.46 -3.99
N TYR A 112 6.59 -2.45 -4.88
CA TYR A 112 5.48 -2.67 -5.80
C TYR A 112 4.20 -3.12 -5.08
N VAL A 113 4.33 -4.07 -4.15
CA VAL A 113 3.20 -4.57 -3.33
C VAL A 113 2.56 -3.42 -2.58
N ILE A 114 3.38 -2.57 -1.95
CA ILE A 114 2.92 -1.39 -1.20
C ILE A 114 2.18 -0.44 -2.13
N LEU A 115 2.79 -0.05 -3.25
CA LEU A 115 2.20 0.88 -4.21
C LEU A 115 0.82 0.41 -4.68
N ARG A 116 0.69 -0.88 -5.05
CA ARG A 116 -0.58 -1.46 -5.50
C ARG A 116 -1.63 -1.48 -4.41
N GLY A 117 -1.23 -1.78 -3.18
CA GLY A 117 -2.12 -1.70 -2.01
C GLY A 117 -2.65 -0.29 -1.79
N LEU A 118 -1.79 0.73 -1.91
CA LEU A 118 -2.18 2.13 -1.76
C LEU A 118 -3.09 2.62 -2.88
N GLU A 119 -2.80 2.27 -4.14
CA GLU A 119 -3.68 2.61 -5.28
C GLU A 119 -5.07 1.99 -5.11
N LYS A 120 -5.15 0.74 -4.64
CA LYS A 120 -6.43 0.09 -4.32
C LYS A 120 -7.15 0.79 -3.17
N LYS A 121 -6.44 1.15 -2.09
CA LYS A 121 -7.00 1.90 -0.95
C LYS A 121 -7.56 3.26 -1.39
N LYS A 122 -6.84 3.99 -2.24
CA LYS A 122 -7.29 5.26 -2.82
C LYS A 122 -8.56 5.09 -3.65
N LEU A 123 -8.63 4.05 -4.49
CA LEU A 123 -9.83 3.74 -5.28
C LEU A 123 -11.04 3.41 -4.41
N MET A 124 -10.85 2.78 -3.25
CA MET A 124 -11.92 2.50 -2.30
C MET A 124 -12.38 3.76 -1.56
N ASN A 125 -11.46 4.62 -1.14
CA ASN A 125 -11.77 5.87 -0.45
C ASN A 125 -12.52 6.87 -1.34
N ASN A 126 -12.22 6.87 -2.65
CA ASN A 126 -12.89 7.73 -3.62
C ASN A 126 -14.27 7.20 -4.07
N LYS A 127 -14.62 5.96 -3.71
CA LYS A 127 -15.97 5.43 -3.88
C LYS A 127 -16.78 5.75 -2.63
N SER A 128 -17.43 6.91 -2.63
CA SER A 128 -18.36 7.33 -1.58
C SER A 128 -19.47 6.28 -1.35
N PRO A 129 -20.05 6.17 -0.13
CA PRO A 129 -21.13 5.21 0.20
C PRO A 129 -22.42 5.33 -0.63
N GLN A 130 -22.56 6.37 -1.46
CA GLN A 130 -23.79 6.62 -2.24
C GLN A 130 -23.95 5.75 -3.49
N GLN A 131 -22.95 4.94 -3.87
CA GLN A 131 -23.09 3.99 -5.00
C GLN A 131 -23.43 2.55 -4.57
N GLN A 132 -23.60 2.27 -3.28
CA GLN A 132 -24.13 0.96 -2.82
C GLN A 132 -25.66 0.89 -2.80
N LYS A 133 -26.39 2.01 -2.93
CA LYS A 133 -27.86 2.06 -2.71
C LYS A 133 -28.74 1.99 -3.96
N VAL A 134 -28.18 1.80 -5.16
CA VAL A 134 -29.00 1.76 -6.41
C VAL A 134 -29.14 0.34 -6.98
N SER A 135 -28.45 -0.66 -6.42
CA SER A 135 -28.63 -2.07 -6.81
C SER A 135 -29.48 -2.88 -5.82
N GLU A 136 -29.95 -2.27 -4.73
CA GLU A 136 -30.66 -2.96 -3.62
C GLU A 136 -32.06 -2.37 -3.37
N ILE A 137 -32.78 -1.98 -4.43
CA ILE A 137 -34.24 -1.69 -4.36
C ILE A 137 -35.07 -2.86 -4.95
N GLN A 138 -34.42 -3.92 -5.43
CA GLN A 138 -35.10 -5.17 -5.77
C GLN A 138 -34.56 -6.31 -4.93
N SER A 139 -35.05 -6.40 -3.69
CA SER A 139 -35.43 -7.66 -3.02
C SER A 139 -35.42 -7.48 -1.49
N THR A 140 -36.62 -7.26 -0.96
CA THR A 140 -37.14 -7.87 0.28
C THR A 140 -36.31 -7.80 1.56
N GLU A 141 -36.82 -6.95 2.47
CA GLU A 141 -37.10 -7.25 3.87
C GLU A 141 -36.04 -7.97 4.72
N GLY A 142 -35.47 -7.20 5.66
CA GLY A 142 -35.18 -7.67 7.01
C GLY A 142 -33.87 -8.42 7.20
N ARG A 143 -32.79 -7.70 7.53
CA ARG A 143 -31.80 -8.14 8.54
C ARG A 143 -30.89 -7.00 8.98
N GLN A 144 -30.60 -7.03 10.27
CA GLN A 144 -29.86 -6.04 11.05
C GLN A 144 -28.50 -5.68 10.44
N HIS A 145 -28.19 -4.39 10.46
CA HIS A 145 -26.90 -3.82 10.06
C HIS A 145 -25.74 -4.48 10.82
N LYS A 146 -24.93 -5.25 10.11
CA LYS A 146 -23.54 -5.52 10.50
C LYS A 146 -22.65 -4.53 9.76
N VAL A 147 -21.97 -3.68 10.51
CA VAL A 147 -20.85 -2.86 10.03
C VAL A 147 -19.81 -3.81 9.41
N PRO A 148 -19.29 -3.57 8.19
CA PRO A 148 -18.25 -4.41 7.63
C PRO A 148 -16.92 -4.10 8.32
N THR A 149 -16.59 -4.87 9.36
CA THR A 149 -15.23 -4.95 9.88
C THR A 149 -14.35 -5.64 8.84
N TRP A 150 -13.20 -5.03 8.55
CA TRP A 150 -12.38 -5.28 7.36
C TRP A 150 -11.77 -6.68 7.21
N PHE A 151 -11.86 -7.56 8.21
CA PHE A 151 -11.28 -8.91 8.12
C PHE A 151 -12.06 -9.88 9.01
N ASN A 152 -12.83 -10.80 8.41
CA ASN A 152 -13.33 -11.98 9.11
C ASN A 152 -12.85 -13.23 8.36
N THR A 153 -11.68 -13.73 8.77
CA THR A 153 -11.34 -15.14 8.62
C THR A 153 -12.04 -15.86 9.76
N THR A 154 -13.16 -16.54 9.47
CA THR A 154 -13.81 -17.41 10.44
C THR A 154 -12.89 -18.60 10.72
N ALA A 155 -12.17 -18.54 11.83
CA ALA A 155 -11.49 -19.69 12.38
C ALA A 155 -12.54 -20.76 12.73
N ARG A 156 -12.41 -21.94 12.13
CA ARG A 156 -13.24 -23.12 12.41
C ARG A 156 -12.63 -23.83 13.62
N PRO A 157 -13.30 -23.96 14.77
CA PRO A 157 -12.82 -24.83 15.82
C PRO A 157 -13.20 -26.27 15.46
N THR A 158 -12.19 -27.08 15.17
CA THR A 158 -12.35 -28.54 15.08
C THR A 158 -12.42 -29.09 16.49
N THR A 159 -13.62 -29.40 16.96
CA THR A 159 -13.84 -30.15 18.19
C THR A 159 -13.50 -31.61 17.94
N THR A 160 -12.37 -32.10 18.47
CA THR A 160 -12.08 -33.53 18.56
C THR A 160 -12.55 -34.04 19.92
N GLN A 161 -13.51 -34.96 19.88
CA GLN A 161 -13.99 -35.74 21.02
C GLN A 161 -12.88 -36.65 21.58
N LYS A 162 -12.83 -36.78 22.90
CA LYS A 162 -12.72 -38.05 23.62
C LYS A 162 -13.37 -37.92 24.98
#